data_AF-X1TDK3-F1
#
_entry.id   AF-X1TDK3-F1
#
_cell.length_a   1.000
_cell.length_b   1.000
_cell.length_c   1.000
_cell.angle_alpha   90.00
_cell.angle_beta   90.00
_cell.angle_gamma   90.00
#
_symmetry.space_group_name_H-M   'P 1'
#
loop_
_entity.id
_entity.type
_entity.pdbx_description
1 polymer ?
#
loop_
_entity_poly.entity_id
_entity_poly.type
_entity_poly.pdbx_seq_one_letter_code
_entity_poly.pdbx_strand_id
1 'polypeptide(L)'
;MKGGVTKRIEDTVKALDQGQLKKALYLTETDEELHGFVEKAARTCLANKDNKEACVVAIKEAKEKVQDTITLPIDDTSLEGVEEYLSPEKQPEAQPREAEPTSEKTDEELFEECEVCHVAVAASRFAEICTEHPEGAGASCKLISAKLEDETTEPTDWIKTMVETAEQAQGEAKEEMAAAVSELTDYLKRRDSPMLWSS
;
A
#
# COMPACT_ATOMS: atom_id res chain seq x y z
N MET A 1 8.93 -6.44 19.47
CA MET A 1 8.98 -7.31 18.28
C MET A 1 7.83 -6.91 17.37
N LYS A 2 8.04 -5.90 16.50
CA LYS A 2 7.03 -5.43 15.56
C LYS A 2 7.23 -6.17 14.25
N GLY A 3 6.56 -7.31 14.09
CA GLY A 3 6.38 -7.91 12.77
C GLY A 3 5.16 -7.27 12.10
N GLY A 4 5.24 -7.06 10.79
CA GLY A 4 4.09 -6.65 9.98
C GLY A 4 2.93 -7.66 10.03
N VAL A 5 1.84 -7.32 9.36
CA VAL A 5 0.59 -8.10 9.34
C VAL A 5 0.84 -9.57 8.97
N THR A 6 1.68 -9.83 7.97
CA THR A 6 2.10 -11.18 7.54
C THR A 6 2.68 -12.03 8.67
N LYS A 7 3.50 -11.44 9.55
CA LYS A 7 4.10 -12.18 10.68
C LYS A 7 3.04 -12.57 11.72
N ARG A 8 2.02 -11.74 11.94
CA ARG A 8 0.91 -12.09 12.85
C ARG A 8 0.06 -13.22 12.29
N ILE A 9 -0.18 -13.24 10.98
CA ILE A 9 -0.90 -14.33 10.32
C ILE A 9 -0.10 -15.63 10.43
N GLU A 10 1.19 -15.61 10.12
CA GLU A 10 2.08 -16.76 10.30
C GLU A 10 2.13 -17.27 11.74
N ASP A 11 2.23 -16.36 12.73
CA ASP A 11 2.25 -16.72 14.15
C ASP A 11 0.89 -17.28 14.61
N THR A 12 -0.21 -16.84 14.00
CA THR A 12 -1.55 -17.38 14.22
C THR A 12 -1.68 -18.79 13.64
N VAL A 13 -1.21 -19.03 12.41
CA VAL A 13 -1.16 -20.37 11.80
C VAL A 13 -0.32 -21.32 12.65
N LYS A 14 0.86 -20.88 13.12
CA LYS A 14 1.69 -21.68 14.04
C LYS A 14 1.00 -21.96 15.37
N ALA A 15 0.25 -21.00 15.91
CA ALA A 15 -0.53 -21.21 17.13
C ALA A 15 -1.66 -22.22 16.94
N LEU A 16 -2.33 -22.20 15.78
CA LEU A 16 -3.36 -23.18 15.42
C LEU A 16 -2.78 -24.59 15.24
N ASP A 17 -1.61 -24.73 14.57
CA ASP A 17 -0.91 -26.01 14.42
C ASP A 17 -0.48 -26.61 15.77
N GLN A 18 -0.15 -25.75 16.74
CA GLN A 18 0.19 -26.17 18.10
C GLN A 18 -1.05 -26.42 18.98
N GLY A 19 -2.27 -26.27 18.45
CA GLY A 19 -3.52 -26.37 19.21
C GLY A 19 -3.72 -25.26 20.24
N GLN A 20 -2.95 -24.17 20.16
CA GLN A 20 -2.95 -23.05 21.09
C GLN A 20 -4.05 -22.03 20.74
N LEU A 21 -5.31 -22.45 20.78
CA LEU A 21 -6.47 -21.61 20.43
C LEU A 21 -6.51 -20.27 21.18
N LYS A 22 -6.15 -20.26 22.46
CA LYS A 22 -6.10 -19.03 23.26
C LYS A 22 -5.05 -18.03 22.73
N LYS A 23 -3.92 -18.53 22.24
CA LYS A 23 -2.87 -17.70 21.66
C LYS A 23 -3.27 -17.20 20.28
N ALA A 24 -3.91 -18.04 19.47
CA ALA A 24 -4.45 -17.64 18.18
C ALA A 24 -5.49 -16.52 18.34
N LEU A 25 -6.43 -16.62 19.29
CA LEU A 25 -7.43 -15.57 19.57
C LEU A 25 -6.81 -14.23 19.95
N TYR A 26 -5.72 -14.26 20.73
CA TYR A 26 -5.00 -13.05 21.12
C TYR A 26 -4.25 -12.41 19.95
N LEU A 27 -3.66 -13.23 19.07
CA LEU A 27 -2.94 -12.75 17.90
C LEU A 27 -3.86 -12.12 16.84
N THR A 28 -5.13 -12.54 16.81
CA THR A 28 -6.13 -12.05 15.86
C THR A 28 -7.10 -11.02 16.45
N GLU A 29 -6.96 -10.60 17.71
CA GLU A 29 -7.89 -9.66 18.37
C GLU A 29 -8.08 -8.33 17.61
N THR A 30 -7.06 -7.89 16.88
CA THR A 30 -7.10 -6.64 16.10
C THR A 30 -7.71 -6.79 14.71
N ASP A 31 -8.04 -8.00 14.28
CA ASP A 31 -8.54 -8.32 12.94
C ASP A 31 -9.84 -9.11 13.07
N GLU A 32 -10.99 -8.45 12.86
CA GLU A 32 -12.31 -9.04 13.11
C GLU A 32 -12.58 -10.29 12.26
N GLU A 33 -12.04 -10.35 11.04
CA GLU A 33 -12.24 -11.47 10.13
C GLU A 33 -11.43 -12.69 10.57
N LEU A 34 -10.12 -12.51 10.80
CA LEU A 34 -9.26 -13.56 11.33
C LEU A 34 -9.72 -14.03 12.72
N HIS A 35 -10.16 -13.09 13.56
CA HIS A 35 -10.72 -13.41 14.87
C HIS A 35 -11.97 -14.27 14.74
N GLY A 36 -12.88 -13.95 13.82
CA GLY A 36 -14.09 -14.72 13.57
C GLY A 36 -13.80 -16.19 13.22
N PHE A 37 -12.76 -16.46 12.41
CA PHE A 37 -12.37 -17.84 12.08
C PHE A 37 -11.86 -18.62 13.30
N VAL A 38 -10.97 -18.00 14.08
CA VAL A 38 -10.40 -18.63 15.27
C VAL A 38 -11.46 -18.80 16.37
N GLU A 39 -12.35 -17.82 16.54
CA GLU A 39 -13.44 -17.89 17.51
C GLU A 39 -14.43 -19.01 17.17
N LYS A 40 -14.77 -19.17 15.89
CA LYS A 40 -15.64 -20.27 15.44
C LYS A 40 -15.01 -21.64 15.71
N ALA A 41 -13.70 -21.78 15.53
CA ALA A 41 -12.98 -23.00 15.90
C ALA A 41 -12.98 -23.24 17.41
N ALA A 42 -12.71 -22.20 18.21
CA ALA A 42 -12.73 -22.27 19.67
C ALA A 42 -14.13 -22.66 20.19
N ARG A 43 -15.19 -22.06 19.66
CA ARG A 43 -16.58 -22.40 20.00
C ARG A 43 -16.92 -23.84 19.64
N THR A 44 -16.48 -24.32 18.48
CA THR A 44 -16.70 -25.72 18.05
C THR A 44 -15.96 -26.71 18.95
N CYS A 45 -14.71 -26.43 19.31
CA CYS A 45 -13.95 -27.22 20.27
C CYS A 45 -14.59 -27.22 21.68
N LEU A 46 -15.14 -26.09 22.12
CA LEU A 46 -15.83 -25.98 23.41
C LEU A 46 -17.21 -26.65 23.43
N ALA A 47 -17.92 -26.67 22.30
CA ALA A 47 -19.19 -27.36 22.15
C ALA A 47 -19.01 -28.89 22.07
N ASN A 48 -17.86 -29.35 21.55
CA ASN A 48 -17.53 -30.76 21.32
C ASN A 48 -16.36 -31.23 22.20
N LYS A 49 -16.38 -30.91 23.51
CA LYS A 49 -15.30 -31.24 24.45
C LYS A 49 -14.92 -32.73 24.47
N ASP A 50 -15.88 -33.60 24.20
CA ASP A 50 -15.69 -35.06 24.21
C ASP A 50 -15.29 -35.63 22.83
N ASN A 51 -15.35 -34.81 21.77
CA ASN A 51 -15.00 -35.20 20.41
C ASN A 51 -13.79 -34.39 19.92
N LYS A 52 -12.60 -34.96 20.17
CA LYS A 52 -11.32 -34.38 19.75
C LYS A 52 -11.19 -34.24 18.23
N GLU A 53 -11.84 -35.12 17.46
CA GLU A 53 -11.81 -35.07 16.00
C GLU A 53 -12.57 -33.84 15.49
N ALA A 54 -13.72 -33.51 16.08
CA ALA A 54 -14.46 -32.29 15.76
C ALA A 54 -13.63 -31.03 16.04
N CYS A 55 -12.85 -31.03 17.12
CA CYS A 55 -11.95 -29.91 17.43
C CYS A 55 -10.78 -29.81 16.44
N VAL A 56 -10.16 -30.94 16.06
CA VAL A 56 -9.07 -30.97 15.07
C VAL A 56 -9.55 -30.51 13.70
N VAL A 57 -10.74 -30.94 13.27
CA VAL A 57 -11.36 -30.50 12.01
C VAL A 57 -11.64 -29.00 12.04
N ALA A 58 -12.18 -28.48 13.15
CA ALA A 58 -12.47 -27.06 13.29
C ALA A 58 -11.20 -26.18 13.30
N ILE A 59 -10.13 -26.64 13.96
CA ILE A 59 -8.81 -25.98 13.93
C ILE A 59 -8.23 -26.01 12.52
N LYS A 60 -8.37 -27.14 11.81
CA LYS A 60 -7.90 -27.27 10.43
C LYS A 60 -8.66 -26.34 9.48
N GLU A 61 -9.99 -26.25 9.61
CA GLU A 61 -10.81 -25.32 8.82
C GLU A 61 -10.47 -23.86 9.12
N ALA A 62 -10.24 -23.51 10.39
CA ALA A 62 -9.77 -22.16 10.73
C ALA A 62 -8.37 -21.89 10.19
N LYS A 63 -7.47 -22.88 10.24
CA LYS A 63 -6.14 -22.77 9.63
C LYS A 63 -6.24 -22.55 8.12
N GLU A 64 -7.03 -23.36 7.42
CA GLU A 64 -7.23 -23.22 5.98
C GLU A 64 -7.75 -21.82 5.65
N LYS A 65 -8.73 -21.28 6.38
CA LYS A 65 -9.22 -19.92 6.16
C LYS A 65 -8.21 -18.81 6.49
N VAL A 66 -7.48 -18.95 7.60
CA VAL A 66 -6.41 -18.00 7.95
C VAL A 66 -5.25 -18.09 6.94
N GLN A 67 -4.95 -19.29 6.43
CA GLN A 67 -3.97 -19.48 5.38
C GLN A 67 -4.48 -18.99 4.02
N ASP A 68 -5.79 -19.05 3.79
CA ASP A 68 -6.42 -18.52 2.58
C ASP A 68 -6.29 -17.00 2.53
N THR A 69 -6.26 -16.32 3.69
CA THR A 69 -5.91 -14.88 3.75
C THR A 69 -4.44 -14.58 3.43
N ILE A 70 -3.55 -15.59 3.43
CA ILE A 70 -2.18 -15.50 2.89
C ILE A 70 -2.20 -15.68 1.36
N THR A 71 -3.18 -16.41 0.81
CA THR A 71 -3.31 -16.71 -0.63
C THR A 71 -4.35 -15.90 -1.37
N LEU A 72 -5.07 -14.98 -0.72
CA LEU A 72 -5.60 -13.86 -1.49
C LEU A 72 -4.35 -13.20 -2.06
N PRO A 73 -4.18 -13.17 -3.40
CA PRO A 73 -3.24 -12.24 -3.94
C PRO A 73 -3.69 -10.92 -3.33
N ILE A 74 -2.81 -10.33 -2.52
CA ILE A 74 -2.67 -8.90 -2.61
C ILE A 74 -2.70 -8.68 -4.13
N ASP A 75 -3.54 -7.79 -4.63
CA ASP A 75 -3.24 -7.05 -5.84
C ASP A 75 -1.93 -6.24 -5.58
N ASP A 76 -0.88 -6.96 -5.17
CA ASP A 76 0.50 -6.71 -5.38
C ASP A 76 0.61 -6.90 -6.88
N THR A 77 0.86 -5.78 -7.54
CA THR A 77 1.46 -5.66 -8.86
C THR A 77 2.84 -6.33 -8.89
N SER A 78 2.93 -7.57 -8.40
CA SER A 78 4.13 -8.39 -8.35
C SER A 78 4.47 -8.82 -9.76
N LEU A 79 5.63 -8.34 -10.15
CA LEU A 79 6.22 -8.26 -11.48
C LEU A 79 6.76 -9.64 -11.91
N GLU A 80 5.99 -10.71 -11.72
CA GLU A 80 6.40 -12.07 -12.13
C GLU A 80 6.02 -12.36 -13.58
N GLY A 81 6.77 -11.68 -14.45
CA GLY A 81 7.11 -12.10 -15.80
C GLY A 81 8.60 -11.82 -16.13
N VAL A 82 9.39 -11.35 -15.17
CA VAL A 82 10.79 -10.93 -15.37
C VAL A 82 11.80 -12.02 -15.01
N GLU A 83 11.39 -13.08 -14.29
CA GLU A 83 12.30 -14.20 -14.00
C GLU A 83 12.73 -14.96 -15.27
N GLU A 84 11.93 -14.92 -16.34
CA GLU A 84 12.32 -15.50 -17.63
C GLU A 84 13.35 -14.63 -18.39
N TYR A 85 13.50 -13.34 -18.05
CA TYR A 85 14.54 -12.45 -18.61
C TYR A 85 15.88 -12.51 -17.86
N LEU A 86 15.91 -13.04 -16.65
CA LEU A 86 17.11 -13.07 -15.79
C LEU A 86 17.80 -14.44 -15.73
N SER A 87 17.34 -15.43 -16.49
CA SER A 87 18.07 -16.68 -16.66
C SER A 87 19.30 -16.48 -17.56
N PRO A 88 20.53 -16.72 -17.08
CA PRO A 88 21.73 -16.56 -17.87
C PRO A 88 21.91 -17.78 -18.80
N GLU A 89 21.15 -17.85 -19.88
CA GLU A 89 21.45 -18.77 -20.98
C GLU A 89 21.90 -18.01 -22.22
N LYS A 90 23.23 -18.08 -22.40
CA LYS A 90 24.04 -17.78 -23.60
C LYS A 90 24.17 -16.31 -24.00
N GLN A 91 25.31 -15.76 -23.60
CA GLN A 91 25.98 -14.64 -24.27
C GLN A 91 25.91 -14.78 -25.80
N PRO A 92 25.40 -13.78 -26.53
CA PRO A 92 25.88 -13.47 -27.86
C PRO A 92 27.22 -12.76 -27.70
N GLU A 93 28.25 -13.27 -28.37
CA GLU A 93 29.57 -12.66 -28.42
C GLU A 93 29.51 -11.23 -28.99
N ALA A 94 30.35 -10.38 -28.38
CA ALA A 94 30.90 -9.11 -28.86
C ALA A 94 29.96 -7.89 -28.98
N GLN A 95 30.10 -6.96 -28.02
CA GLN A 95 30.49 -5.55 -28.26
C GLN A 95 30.80 -4.80 -26.92
N PRO A 96 31.48 -3.63 -26.96
CA PRO A 96 32.62 -3.31 -26.10
C PRO A 96 32.25 -2.86 -24.68
N ARG A 97 33.19 -3.09 -23.75
CA ARG A 97 33.23 -2.53 -22.39
C ARG A 97 32.70 -1.09 -22.34
N GLU A 98 31.51 -0.91 -21.80
CA GLU A 98 31.13 0.33 -21.15
C GLU A 98 31.48 0.23 -19.66
N ALA A 99 31.90 1.39 -19.14
CA ALA A 99 32.62 1.54 -17.89
C ALA A 99 31.83 1.10 -16.65
N GLU A 100 32.56 0.84 -15.57
CA GLU A 100 32.07 0.52 -14.23
C GLU A 100 30.85 1.38 -13.83
N PRO A 101 29.81 0.83 -13.18
CA PRO A 101 28.68 1.62 -12.76
C PRO A 101 29.15 2.58 -11.66
N THR A 102 29.08 3.86 -11.98
CA THR A 102 29.17 4.97 -11.04
C THR A 102 28.14 4.78 -9.92
N SER A 103 28.60 4.65 -8.67
CA SER A 103 27.85 4.93 -7.43
C SER A 103 26.35 4.64 -7.50
N GLU A 104 25.91 3.43 -7.13
CA GLU A 104 24.47 3.15 -6.92
C GLU A 104 23.91 4.16 -5.90
N LYS A 105 22.96 4.99 -6.35
CA LYS A 105 22.18 5.87 -5.47
C LYS A 105 21.21 5.03 -4.65
N THR A 106 20.93 5.45 -3.42
CA THR A 106 19.90 4.78 -2.62
C THR A 106 18.50 5.11 -3.14
N ASP A 107 17.51 4.28 -2.82
CA ASP A 107 16.10 4.54 -3.18
C ASP A 107 15.60 5.91 -2.67
N GLU A 108 16.14 6.37 -1.54
CA GLU A 108 15.85 7.69 -0.96
C GLU A 108 16.41 8.82 -1.84
N GLU A 109 17.63 8.68 -2.33
CA GLU A 109 18.23 9.64 -3.26
C GLU A 109 17.51 9.66 -4.62
N LEU A 110 17.02 8.50 -5.08
CA LEU A 110 16.21 8.39 -6.28
C LEU A 110 14.85 9.09 -6.11
N PHE A 111 14.21 8.93 -4.95
CA PHE A 111 12.95 9.59 -4.65
C PHE A 111 13.09 11.12 -4.58
N GLU A 112 14.10 11.61 -3.85
CA GLU A 112 14.39 13.05 -3.73
C GLU A 112 14.64 13.73 -5.10
N GLU A 113 15.11 12.96 -6.08
CA GLU A 113 15.31 13.43 -7.45
C GLU A 113 14.07 13.32 -8.35
N CYS A 114 13.06 12.54 -7.94
CA CYS A 114 11.90 12.22 -8.75
C CYS A 114 10.78 13.25 -8.59
N GLU A 115 10.79 14.29 -9.42
CA GLU A 115 9.76 15.35 -9.41
C GLU A 115 8.33 14.80 -9.59
N VAL A 116 8.18 13.82 -10.48
CA VAL A 116 6.88 13.15 -10.71
C VAL A 116 6.42 12.39 -9.47
N CYS A 117 7.33 11.79 -8.71
CA CYS A 117 7.01 11.08 -7.48
C CYS A 117 6.51 12.05 -6.40
N HIS A 118 7.13 13.23 -6.28
CA HIS A 118 6.65 14.28 -5.37
C HIS A 118 5.27 14.83 -5.78
N VAL A 119 4.99 14.97 -7.08
CA VAL A 119 3.65 15.31 -7.57
C VAL A 119 2.63 14.21 -7.22
N ALA A 120 2.98 12.94 -7.40
CA ALA A 120 2.13 11.81 -7.03
C ALA A 120 1.84 11.77 -5.52
N VAL A 121 2.84 11.98 -4.67
CA VAL A 121 2.67 12.06 -3.22
C VAL A 121 1.72 13.21 -2.83
N ALA A 122 1.85 14.37 -3.46
CA ALA A 122 0.92 15.48 -3.23
C ALA A 122 -0.51 15.11 -3.68
N ALA A 123 -0.68 14.48 -4.84
CA ALA A 123 -1.99 14.04 -5.33
C ALA A 123 -2.65 13.02 -4.38
N SER A 124 -1.87 12.06 -3.86
CA SER A 124 -2.35 11.10 -2.85
C SER A 124 -2.80 11.81 -1.57
N ARG A 125 -2.04 12.79 -1.08
CA ARG A 125 -2.47 13.60 0.09
C ARG A 125 -3.78 14.34 -0.18
N PHE A 126 -3.97 14.89 -1.37
CA PHE A 126 -5.25 15.52 -1.73
C PHE A 126 -6.42 14.54 -1.67
N ALA A 127 -6.21 13.29 -2.11
CA ALA A 127 -7.23 12.24 -2.02
C ALA A 127 -7.57 11.87 -0.56
N GLU A 128 -6.56 11.85 0.32
CA GLU A 128 -6.75 11.64 1.76
C GLU A 128 -7.56 12.79 2.38
N ILE A 129 -7.15 14.04 2.15
CA ILE A 129 -7.87 15.23 2.67
C ILE A 129 -9.32 15.24 2.17
N CYS A 130 -9.55 14.86 0.91
CA CYS A 130 -10.88 14.73 0.34
C CYS A 130 -11.76 13.67 1.02
N THR A 131 -11.13 12.62 1.56
CA THR A 131 -11.80 11.54 2.28
C THR A 131 -12.08 11.93 3.74
N GLU A 132 -11.14 12.63 4.38
CA GLU A 132 -11.25 13.06 5.78
C GLU A 132 -12.17 14.26 5.96
N HIS A 133 -12.18 15.19 5.00
CA HIS A 133 -12.92 16.46 5.08
C HIS A 133 -13.94 16.65 3.94
N PRO A 134 -14.93 15.75 3.75
CA PRO A 134 -15.83 15.78 2.59
C PRO A 134 -16.70 17.05 2.51
N GLU A 135 -17.07 17.63 3.66
CA GLU A 135 -17.88 18.86 3.72
C GLU A 135 -17.07 20.13 3.39
N GLY A 136 -15.80 20.18 3.83
CA GLY A 136 -14.90 21.32 3.61
C GLY A 136 -14.20 21.30 2.25
N ALA A 137 -13.94 20.11 1.72
CA ALA A 137 -13.32 19.94 0.42
C ALA A 137 -14.34 20.06 -0.74
N GLY A 138 -15.63 19.83 -0.47
CA GLY A 138 -16.73 20.16 -1.38
C GLY A 138 -16.68 19.44 -2.74
N ALA A 139 -17.31 20.01 -3.76
CA ALA A 139 -17.35 19.43 -5.11
C ALA A 139 -15.96 19.34 -5.78
N SER A 140 -14.95 20.02 -5.24
CA SER A 140 -13.61 20.09 -5.80
C SER A 140 -12.87 18.74 -5.74
N CYS A 141 -13.16 17.89 -4.76
CA CYS A 141 -12.61 16.54 -4.66
C CYS A 141 -12.98 15.60 -5.79
N LYS A 142 -14.10 15.87 -6.48
CA LYS A 142 -14.48 15.08 -7.66
C LYS A 142 -13.47 15.22 -8.80
N LEU A 143 -12.77 16.36 -8.89
CA LEU A 143 -11.73 16.58 -9.89
C LEU A 143 -10.49 15.75 -9.59
N ILE A 144 -10.11 15.65 -8.33
CA ILE A 144 -8.99 14.80 -7.87
C ILE A 144 -9.31 13.34 -8.14
N SER A 145 -10.49 12.84 -7.74
CA SER A 145 -10.88 11.45 -7.99
C SER A 145 -10.94 11.12 -9.48
N ALA A 146 -11.47 12.02 -10.32
CA ALA A 146 -11.53 11.80 -11.77
C ALA A 146 -10.13 11.72 -12.41
N LYS A 147 -9.16 12.48 -11.89
CA LYS A 147 -7.77 12.40 -12.37
C LYS A 147 -7.01 11.18 -11.85
N LEU A 148 -7.35 10.66 -10.67
CA LEU A 148 -6.76 9.40 -10.18
C LEU A 148 -7.11 8.21 -11.07
N GLU A 149 -8.28 8.25 -11.71
CA GLU A 149 -8.71 7.22 -12.68
C GLU A 149 -8.05 7.39 -14.07
N ASP A 150 -7.38 8.52 -14.32
CA ASP A 150 -6.72 8.83 -15.59
C ASP A 150 -5.19 8.68 -15.49
N GLU A 151 -4.71 7.51 -15.88
CA GLU A 151 -3.28 7.17 -15.94
C GLU A 151 -2.48 8.03 -16.94
N THR A 152 -3.15 8.79 -17.81
CA THR A 152 -2.51 9.63 -18.83
C THR A 152 -2.38 11.09 -18.42
N THR A 153 -2.85 11.46 -17.21
CA THR A 153 -2.73 12.84 -16.73
C THR A 153 -1.26 13.21 -16.51
N GLU A 154 -0.82 14.27 -17.20
CA GLU A 154 0.53 14.81 -17.07
C GLU A 154 0.77 15.45 -15.68
N PRO A 155 2.01 15.42 -15.16
CA PRO A 155 2.35 16.00 -13.85
C PRO A 155 1.97 17.49 -13.72
N THR A 156 2.09 18.27 -14.79
CA THR A 156 1.69 19.68 -14.79
C THR A 156 0.18 19.86 -14.64
N ASP A 157 -0.62 18.97 -15.24
CA ASP A 157 -2.08 19.01 -15.11
C ASP A 157 -2.54 18.57 -13.72
N TRP A 158 -1.79 17.66 -13.08
CA TRP A 158 -1.95 17.34 -11.66
C TRP A 158 -1.73 18.57 -10.77
N ILE A 159 -0.62 19.29 -10.97
CA ILE A 159 -0.31 20.50 -10.20
C ILE A 159 -1.43 21.54 -10.36
N LYS A 160 -1.87 21.81 -11.60
CA LYS A 160 -2.97 22.74 -11.87
C LYS A 160 -4.25 22.34 -11.12
N THR A 161 -4.62 21.06 -11.18
CA THR A 161 -5.84 20.58 -10.52
C THR A 161 -5.74 20.65 -9.00
N MET A 162 -4.59 20.33 -8.41
CA MET A 162 -4.39 20.45 -6.97
C MET A 162 -4.51 21.91 -6.51
N VAL A 163 -3.94 22.86 -7.26
CA VAL A 163 -4.09 24.30 -6.97
C VAL A 163 -5.55 24.73 -7.03
N GLU A 164 -6.26 24.40 -8.12
CA GLU A 164 -7.67 24.75 -8.29
C GLU A 164 -8.55 24.11 -7.19
N THR A 165 -8.25 22.88 -6.79
CA THR A 165 -8.97 22.18 -5.73
C THR A 165 -8.74 22.86 -4.38
N ALA A 166 -7.50 23.21 -4.05
CA ALA A 166 -7.16 23.93 -2.83
C ALA A 166 -7.82 25.31 -2.75
N GLU A 167 -7.93 26.02 -3.88
CA GLU A 167 -8.58 27.34 -3.93
C GLU A 167 -10.08 27.26 -3.61
N GLN A 168 -10.74 26.20 -4.10
CA GLN A 168 -12.17 25.96 -3.94
C GLN A 168 -12.55 25.34 -2.59
N ALA A 169 -11.60 24.68 -1.91
CA ALA A 169 -11.80 24.12 -0.58
C ALA A 169 -12.02 25.21 0.49
N GLN A 170 -12.61 24.82 1.63
CA GLN A 170 -12.90 25.68 2.77
C GLN A 170 -12.52 24.98 4.09
N GLY A 171 -12.30 25.79 5.14
CA GLY A 171 -11.98 25.28 6.47
C GLY A 171 -10.64 24.53 6.51
N GLU A 172 -10.60 23.47 7.33
CA GLU A 172 -9.42 22.64 7.57
C GLU A 172 -8.89 21.98 6.28
N ALA A 173 -9.79 21.51 5.41
CA ALA A 173 -9.43 20.97 4.09
C ALA A 173 -8.61 21.96 3.25
N LYS A 174 -8.96 23.25 3.29
CA LYS A 174 -8.22 24.28 2.56
C LYS A 174 -6.81 24.46 3.10
N GLU A 175 -6.67 24.49 4.43
CA GLU A 175 -5.38 24.69 5.08
C GLU A 175 -4.43 23.54 4.76
N GLU A 176 -4.92 22.30 4.84
CA GLU A 176 -4.14 21.10 4.51
C GLU A 176 -3.79 21.01 3.03
N MET A 177 -4.74 21.27 2.13
CA MET A 177 -4.50 21.28 0.68
C MET A 177 -3.51 22.37 0.28
N ALA A 178 -3.63 23.57 0.86
CA ALA A 178 -2.71 24.67 0.61
C ALA A 178 -1.29 24.36 1.13
N ALA A 179 -1.18 23.67 2.27
CA ALA A 179 0.10 23.20 2.79
C ALA A 179 0.76 22.20 1.83
N ALA A 180 0.01 21.21 1.34
CA ALA A 180 0.52 20.22 0.39
C ALA A 180 0.98 20.86 -0.94
N VAL A 181 0.21 21.81 -1.48
CA VAL A 181 0.62 22.59 -2.67
C VAL A 181 1.87 23.42 -2.39
N SER A 182 1.97 24.03 -1.22
CA SER A 182 3.13 24.85 -0.84
C SER A 182 4.39 24.01 -0.73
N GLU A 183 4.33 22.85 -0.08
CA GLU A 183 5.46 21.92 0.04
C GLU A 183 5.94 21.44 -1.34
N LEU A 184 5.02 21.02 -2.21
CA LEU A 184 5.35 20.62 -3.58
C LEU A 184 5.97 21.77 -4.37
N THR A 185 5.38 22.97 -4.26
CA THR A 185 5.87 24.16 -4.96
C THR A 185 7.28 24.53 -4.49
N ASP A 186 7.54 24.50 -3.18
CA ASP A 186 8.87 24.81 -2.64
C ASP A 186 9.90 23.78 -3.07
N TYR A 187 9.53 22.49 -3.11
CA TYR A 187 10.37 21.44 -3.67
C TYR A 187 10.71 21.70 -5.14
N LEU A 188 9.71 21.94 -5.99
CA LEU A 188 9.91 22.17 -7.42
C LEU A 188 10.70 23.46 -7.70
N LYS A 189 10.52 24.50 -6.88
CA LYS A 189 11.31 25.75 -6.96
C LYS A 189 12.77 25.50 -6.64
N ARG A 190 13.09 24.71 -5.61
CA ARG A 190 14.48 24.37 -5.26
C ARG A 190 15.21 23.65 -6.38
N ARG A 191 14.47 22.94 -7.25
CA ARG A 191 15.00 22.19 -8.39
C ARG A 191 14.99 22.94 -9.72
N ASP A 192 14.45 24.16 -9.75
CA ASP A 192 14.20 24.92 -10.98
C ASP A 192 13.38 24.13 -12.01
N SER A 193 12.37 23.40 -11.51
CA SER A 193 11.59 22.46 -12.33
C SER A 193 10.78 23.19 -13.41
N PRO A 194 10.79 22.72 -14.68
CA PRO A 194 9.96 23.27 -15.76
C PRO A 194 8.45 23.08 -15.51
N MET A 195 8.07 22.19 -14.58
CA MET A 195 6.66 21.92 -14.25
C MET A 195 5.96 23.15 -13.65
N LEU A 196 6.69 24.07 -13.02
CA LEU A 196 6.13 25.32 -12.49
C LEU A 196 5.89 26.38 -13.57
N TRP A 197 6.63 26.30 -14.68
CA TRP A 197 6.66 27.35 -15.72
C TRP A 197 5.84 26.99 -16.96
N SER A 198 5.40 25.73 -17.08
CA SER A 198 4.64 25.20 -18.21
C SER A 198 3.14 25.57 -18.16
N SER A 199 2.82 26.74 -17.61
CA SER A 199 1.45 27.23 -17.44
C SER A 199 0.81 27.63 -18.76
#